data_AF-A0A7G9P2I7-F1
#
_entry.id   AF-A0A7G9P2I7-F1
#
_cell.length_a   1.000
_cell.length_b   1.000
_cell.length_c   1.000
_cell.angle_alpha   90.00
_cell.angle_beta   90.00
_cell.angle_gamma   90.00
#
_symmetry.space_group_name_H-M   'P 1'
#
loop_
_entity.id
_entity.type
_entity.pdbx_description
1 polymer ?
#
loop_
_entity_poly.entity_id
_entity_poly.type
_entity_poly.pdbx_seq_one_letter_code
_entity_poly.pdbx_strand_id
1 'polypeptide(L)'
;MKWDIFRARRHPGGFTLIEMLVTISIIVLLVGLLLPVLSGAREAAKRTVCLSNLRQIGGAIGFYSDDHHGRIPEVQTIPVDPYAPTIMDELARYLPQPEIYHCPSDQILFAELGTSYEYFIGFYFTMIDISPGDQQDGKKNQLYKFFSNVPSMAYIMIDAEVNHEGGPGGTGRNAVFLDGHAAWFALPSQTAAAGGP
;
A
#
# COMPACT_ATOMS: atom_id res chain seq x y z
N MET A 1 56.82 52.47 11.94
CA MET A 1 55.93 51.30 12.15
C MET A 1 56.09 50.39 10.94
N LYS A 2 56.95 49.36 11.05
CA LYS A 2 57.22 48.37 9.99
C LYS A 2 56.32 47.16 10.25
N TRP A 3 55.47 46.82 9.31
CA TRP A 3 54.75 45.53 9.29
C TRP A 3 55.31 44.71 8.13
N ASP A 4 56.22 43.80 8.44
CA ASP A 4 56.70 42.78 7.50
C ASP A 4 55.65 41.66 7.44
N ILE A 5 54.88 41.66 6.35
CA ILE A 5 53.89 40.62 6.03
C ILE A 5 54.67 39.39 5.54
N PHE A 6 54.90 38.42 6.42
CA PHE A 6 55.29 37.08 6.02
C PHE A 6 54.17 36.43 5.20
N ARG A 7 54.20 36.60 3.87
CA ARG A 7 53.42 35.75 2.94
C ARG A 7 54.01 34.35 2.99
N ALA A 8 53.41 33.48 3.81
CA ALA A 8 53.63 32.05 3.73
C ALA A 8 53.30 31.60 2.30
N ARG A 9 54.31 31.13 1.56
CA ARG A 9 54.13 30.54 0.24
C ARG A 9 53.28 29.28 0.40
N ARG A 10 51.99 29.35 0.06
CA ARG A 10 51.20 28.13 -0.15
C ARG A 10 51.78 27.44 -1.37
N HIS A 11 52.48 26.33 -1.17
CA HIS A 11 52.74 25.40 -2.25
C HIS A 11 51.38 24.92 -2.77
N PRO A 12 51.05 25.12 -4.06
CA PRO A 12 49.90 24.44 -4.62
C PRO A 12 50.29 22.97 -4.72
N GLY A 13 49.81 22.16 -3.77
CA GLY A 13 49.89 20.71 -3.88
C GLY A 13 49.09 20.29 -5.10
N GLY A 14 49.78 19.83 -6.15
CA GLY A 14 49.12 19.23 -7.32
C GLY A 14 48.59 17.86 -6.94
N PHE A 15 47.31 17.62 -7.20
CA PHE A 15 46.70 16.31 -7.01
C PHE A 15 47.29 15.33 -8.02
N THR A 16 47.73 14.16 -7.56
CA THR A 16 48.29 13.14 -8.46
C THR A 16 47.16 12.40 -9.18
N LEU A 17 47.41 11.96 -10.41
CA LEU A 17 46.48 11.10 -11.17
C LEU A 17 46.09 9.83 -10.39
N ILE A 18 47.04 9.29 -9.63
CA ILE A 18 46.86 8.11 -8.79
C ILE A 18 45.89 8.38 -7.64
N GLU A 19 45.99 9.54 -6.98
CA GLU A 19 45.09 9.88 -5.87
C GLU A 19 43.65 9.95 -6.37
N MET A 20 43.40 10.58 -7.53
CA MET A 20 42.04 10.64 -8.10
C MET A 20 41.53 9.24 -8.45
N LEU A 21 42.37 8.41 -9.06
CA LEU A 21 42.00 7.07 -9.50
C LEU A 21 41.63 6.17 -8.31
N VAL A 22 42.42 6.15 -7.24
CA VAL A 22 42.12 5.35 -6.04
C VAL A 22 40.82 5.82 -5.38
N THR A 23 40.58 7.13 -5.27
CA THR A 23 39.34 7.63 -4.67
C THR A 23 38.09 7.23 -5.46
N ILE A 24 38.09 7.38 -6.79
CA ILE A 24 36.92 6.99 -7.58
C ILE A 24 36.71 5.47 -7.53
N SER A 25 37.79 4.67 -7.51
CA SER A 25 37.68 3.21 -7.36
C SER A 25 37.01 2.82 -6.05
N ILE A 26 37.38 3.47 -4.94
CA ILE A 26 36.76 3.21 -3.63
C ILE A 26 35.28 3.67 -3.63
N ILE A 27 34.97 4.84 -4.20
CA ILE A 27 33.58 5.33 -4.27
C ILE A 27 32.71 4.36 -5.08
N VAL A 28 33.17 3.89 -6.24
CA VAL A 28 32.42 2.92 -7.07
C VAL A 28 32.19 1.62 -6.31
N LEU A 29 33.19 1.12 -5.58
CA LEU A 29 33.04 -0.08 -4.76
C LEU A 29 32.00 0.11 -3.64
N LEU A 30 32.05 1.25 -2.93
CA LEU A 30 31.09 1.55 -1.86
C LEU A 30 29.67 1.71 -2.41
N VAL A 31 29.50 2.47 -3.50
CA VAL A 31 28.20 2.67 -4.15
C VAL A 31 27.63 1.34 -4.66
N GLY A 32 28.47 0.47 -5.25
CA GLY A 32 28.08 -0.85 -5.71
C GLY A 32 27.48 -1.74 -4.61
N LEU A 33 27.99 -1.61 -3.37
CA LEU A 33 27.45 -2.32 -2.21
C LEU A 33 26.20 -1.66 -1.61
N LEU A 34 26.07 -0.33 -1.72
CA LEU A 34 24.97 0.45 -1.15
C LEU A 34 23.67 0.38 -1.97
N LEU A 35 23.77 0.39 -3.31
CA LEU A 35 22.61 0.41 -4.21
C LEU A 35 21.59 -0.73 -4.00
N PRO A 36 21.99 -2.02 -3.90
CA PRO A 36 21.02 -3.11 -3.74
C PRO A 36 20.31 -3.07 -2.36
N VAL A 37 20.96 -2.54 -1.33
CA VAL A 37 20.34 -2.38 -0.01
C VAL A 37 19.33 -1.23 -0.02
N LEU A 38 19.65 -0.15 -0.72
CA LEU A 38 18.79 1.03 -0.79
C LEU A 38 17.47 0.76 -1.53
N SER A 39 17.47 -0.09 -2.56
CA SER A 39 16.23 -0.45 -3.27
C SER A 39 15.25 -1.19 -2.36
N GLY A 40 15.71 -2.19 -1.59
CA GLY A 40 14.89 -2.91 -0.63
C GLY A 40 14.37 -2.01 0.51
N ALA A 41 15.22 -1.12 1.03
CA ALA A 41 14.82 -0.15 2.06
C ALA A 41 13.75 0.82 1.54
N ARG A 42 13.86 1.29 0.29
CA ARG A 42 12.87 2.16 -0.35
C ARG A 42 11.54 1.45 -0.50
N GLU A 43 11.53 0.20 -0.93
CA GLU A 43 10.28 -0.56 -1.09
C GLU A 43 9.59 -0.84 0.24
N ALA A 44 10.38 -1.20 1.28
CA ALA A 44 9.84 -1.34 2.63
C ALA A 44 9.19 -0.03 3.13
N ALA A 45 9.80 1.13 2.85
CA ALA A 45 9.24 2.42 3.20
C ALA A 45 7.92 2.71 2.44
N LYS A 46 7.86 2.43 1.13
CA LYS A 46 6.62 2.56 0.35
C LYS A 46 5.51 1.67 0.89
N ARG A 47 5.82 0.42 1.25
CA ARG A 47 4.86 -0.49 1.89
C ARG A 47 4.32 0.09 3.20
N THR A 48 5.17 0.67 4.04
CA THR A 48 4.73 1.34 5.27
C THR A 48 3.75 2.49 4.98
N VAL A 49 3.97 3.23 3.89
CA VAL A 49 3.02 4.27 3.44
C VAL A 49 1.69 3.64 3.02
N CYS A 50 1.69 2.60 2.18
CA CYS A 50 0.45 1.96 1.74
C CYS A 50 -0.33 1.35 2.93
N LEU A 51 0.38 0.79 3.91
CA LEU A 51 -0.23 0.31 5.16
C LEU A 51 -0.86 1.45 5.97
N SER A 52 -0.22 2.61 6.03
CA SER A 52 -0.76 3.80 6.71
C SER A 52 -1.99 4.36 6.01
N ASN A 53 -2.00 4.36 4.67
CA ASN A 53 -3.16 4.74 3.87
C ASN A 53 -4.35 3.83 4.17
N LEU A 54 -4.13 2.50 4.14
CA LEU A 54 -5.16 1.51 4.47
C LEU A 54 -5.73 1.68 5.88
N ARG A 55 -4.90 2.01 6.89
CA ARG A 55 -5.39 2.32 8.25
C ARG A 55 -6.32 3.52 8.28
N GLN A 56 -5.96 4.58 7.57
CA GLN A 56 -6.79 5.79 7.49
C GLN A 56 -8.11 5.50 6.77
N ILE A 57 -8.06 4.70 5.69
CA ILE A 57 -9.27 4.23 4.99
C ILE A 57 -10.15 3.38 5.90
N GLY A 58 -9.57 2.41 6.63
CA GLY A 58 -10.32 1.61 7.61
C GLY A 58 -10.96 2.44 8.71
N GLY A 59 -10.25 3.47 9.21
CA GLY A 59 -10.82 4.42 10.17
C GLY A 59 -12.02 5.20 9.60
N ALA A 60 -11.93 5.63 8.35
CA ALA A 60 -13.04 6.30 7.67
C ALA A 60 -14.25 5.40 7.44
N ILE A 61 -14.02 4.11 7.12
CA ILE A 61 -15.09 3.11 7.05
C ILE A 61 -15.74 2.92 8.42
N GLY A 62 -14.95 2.95 9.50
CA GLY A 62 -15.46 2.95 10.87
C GLY A 62 -16.39 4.13 11.14
N PHE A 63 -15.95 5.36 10.81
CA PHE A 63 -16.78 6.56 10.96
C PHE A 63 -18.05 6.51 10.11
N TYR A 64 -17.95 6.04 8.86
CA TYR A 64 -19.12 5.80 8.02
C TYR A 64 -20.09 4.83 8.71
N SER A 65 -19.59 3.72 9.26
CA SER A 65 -20.40 2.71 9.92
C SER A 65 -21.16 3.28 11.13
N ASP A 66 -20.48 4.08 11.95
CA ASP A 66 -21.09 4.75 13.10
C ASP A 66 -22.25 5.67 12.68
N ASP A 67 -22.07 6.44 11.61
CA ASP A 67 -23.10 7.34 11.07
C ASP A 67 -24.26 6.59 10.39
N HIS A 68 -24.02 5.37 9.89
CA HIS A 68 -25.00 4.57 9.14
C HIS A 68 -25.54 3.37 9.92
N HIS A 69 -25.59 3.47 11.26
CA HIS A 69 -26.16 2.44 12.15
C HIS A 69 -25.48 1.07 12.05
N GLY A 70 -24.16 1.05 11.97
CA GLY A 70 -23.35 -0.18 11.88
C GLY A 70 -23.31 -0.79 10.47
N ARG A 71 -23.80 -0.07 9.45
CA ARG A 71 -23.72 -0.52 8.06
C ARG A 71 -22.40 -0.08 7.44
N ILE A 72 -21.75 -1.01 6.77
CA ILE A 72 -20.58 -0.72 5.92
C ILE A 72 -21.03 -0.30 4.51
N PRO A 73 -20.19 0.44 3.74
CA PRO A 73 -20.52 0.87 2.39
C PRO A 73 -20.90 -0.31 1.48
N GLU A 74 -22.08 -0.24 0.85
CA GLU A 74 -22.55 -1.19 -0.17
C GLU A 74 -22.12 -0.70 -1.57
N VAL A 75 -20.84 -0.82 -1.86
CA VAL A 75 -20.22 -0.31 -3.10
C VAL A 75 -19.50 -1.43 -3.85
N GLN A 76 -19.16 -1.17 -5.11
CA GLN A 76 -18.38 -2.10 -5.91
C GLN A 76 -16.97 -2.34 -5.35
N THR A 77 -16.39 -3.53 -5.62
CA THR A 77 -15.04 -3.91 -5.17
C THR A 77 -13.96 -2.98 -5.71
N ILE A 78 -14.10 -2.64 -6.98
CA ILE A 78 -13.24 -1.78 -7.79
C ILE A 78 -14.16 -1.01 -8.75
N PRO A 79 -13.74 0.16 -9.26
CA PRO A 79 -14.57 1.01 -10.11
C PRO A 79 -14.67 0.47 -11.54
N VAL A 80 -15.36 -0.66 -11.71
CA VAL A 80 -15.56 -1.33 -13.01
C VAL A 80 -16.86 -0.88 -13.69
N ASP A 81 -17.89 -0.56 -12.91
CA ASP A 81 -19.13 0.02 -13.42
C ASP A 81 -19.12 1.54 -13.16
N PRO A 82 -19.11 2.38 -14.22
CA PRO A 82 -19.14 3.83 -14.09
C PRO A 82 -20.40 4.39 -13.42
N TYR A 83 -21.48 3.61 -13.34
CA TYR A 83 -22.75 4.03 -12.75
C TYR A 83 -22.92 3.55 -11.30
N ALA A 84 -22.06 2.65 -10.84
CA ALA A 84 -22.11 2.15 -9.47
C ALA A 84 -21.25 3.02 -8.53
N PRO A 85 -21.71 3.30 -7.30
CA PRO A 85 -20.95 4.08 -6.34
C PRO A 85 -19.65 3.35 -5.98
N THR A 86 -18.55 4.10 -5.88
CA THR A 86 -17.26 3.58 -5.43
C THR A 86 -17.05 3.85 -3.95
N ILE A 87 -16.09 3.14 -3.35
CA ILE A 87 -15.67 3.42 -1.98
C ILE A 87 -15.11 4.84 -1.82
N MET A 88 -14.55 5.42 -2.89
CA MET A 88 -14.03 6.79 -2.89
C MET A 88 -15.17 7.80 -2.83
N ASP A 89 -16.25 7.56 -3.58
CA ASP A 89 -17.43 8.43 -3.60
C ASP A 89 -18.15 8.43 -2.24
N GLU A 90 -18.34 7.25 -1.65
CA GLU A 90 -19.03 7.11 -0.36
C GLU A 90 -18.21 7.71 0.79
N LEU A 91 -16.90 7.51 0.78
CA LEU A 91 -16.03 8.00 1.85
C LEU A 91 -15.57 9.44 1.66
N ALA A 92 -15.93 10.13 0.56
CA ALA A 92 -15.45 11.48 0.25
C ALA A 92 -15.67 12.50 1.38
N ARG A 93 -16.72 12.33 2.20
CA ARG A 93 -16.97 13.20 3.37
C ARG A 93 -16.02 12.93 4.54
N TYR A 94 -15.57 11.70 4.70
CA TYR A 94 -14.68 11.27 5.79
C TYR A 94 -13.20 11.36 5.38
N LEU A 95 -12.92 11.16 4.09
CA LEU A 95 -11.60 11.22 3.46
C LEU A 95 -11.63 12.15 2.26
N PRO A 96 -11.45 13.47 2.47
CA PRO A 96 -11.48 14.45 1.38
C PRO A 96 -10.21 14.42 0.51
N GLN A 97 -9.20 13.63 0.86
CA GLN A 97 -7.91 13.55 0.17
C GLN A 97 -7.87 12.30 -0.73
N PRO A 98 -8.11 12.42 -2.04
CA PRO A 98 -8.16 11.27 -2.94
C PRO A 98 -6.80 10.58 -3.10
N GLU A 99 -5.69 11.27 -2.84
CA GLU A 99 -4.34 10.71 -2.89
C GLU A 99 -4.13 9.57 -1.89
N ILE A 100 -4.98 9.46 -0.87
CA ILE A 100 -4.90 8.37 0.10
C ILE A 100 -5.18 7.01 -0.54
N TYR A 101 -5.90 6.97 -1.66
CA TYR A 101 -6.18 5.77 -2.42
C TYR A 101 -5.03 5.36 -3.35
N HIS A 102 -3.94 6.13 -3.40
CA HIS A 102 -2.75 5.81 -4.18
C HIS A 102 -1.69 5.12 -3.33
N CYS A 103 -1.22 3.96 -3.79
CA CYS A 103 -0.04 3.30 -3.24
C CYS A 103 1.20 3.69 -4.06
N PRO A 104 2.30 4.22 -3.47
CA PRO A 104 3.50 4.63 -4.22
C PRO A 104 4.27 3.51 -4.95
N SER A 105 3.87 2.25 -4.75
CA SER A 105 4.39 1.09 -5.49
C SER A 105 3.49 0.68 -6.65
N ASP A 106 2.29 1.25 -6.75
CA ASP A 106 1.42 1.08 -7.91
C ASP A 106 2.04 1.74 -9.14
N GLN A 107 1.91 1.07 -10.29
CA GLN A 107 2.45 1.52 -11.56
C GLN A 107 1.36 1.69 -12.63
N ILE A 108 0.18 1.10 -12.44
CA ILE A 108 -0.81 0.94 -13.51
C ILE A 108 -2.21 1.25 -12.98
N LEU A 109 -2.60 0.61 -11.88
CA LEU A 109 -4.00 0.51 -11.51
C LEU A 109 -4.59 1.86 -11.08
N PHE A 110 -3.86 2.65 -10.30
CA PHE A 110 -4.33 3.98 -9.89
C PHE A 110 -4.60 4.89 -11.09
N ALA A 111 -3.81 4.80 -12.16
CA ALA A 111 -4.02 5.62 -13.35
C ALA A 111 -5.28 5.20 -14.12
N GLU A 112 -5.67 3.93 -14.06
CA GLU A 112 -6.83 3.37 -14.76
C GLU A 112 -8.12 3.49 -13.93
N LEU A 113 -8.04 3.23 -12.63
CA LEU A 113 -9.19 3.09 -11.74
C LEU A 113 -9.31 4.21 -10.70
N GLY A 114 -8.28 5.03 -10.50
CA GLY A 114 -8.25 6.04 -9.43
C GLY A 114 -8.05 5.47 -8.02
N THR A 115 -7.82 4.16 -7.88
CA THR A 115 -7.50 3.49 -6.61
C THR A 115 -6.46 2.41 -6.81
N SER A 116 -5.53 2.28 -5.87
CA SER A 116 -4.58 1.18 -5.74
C SER A 116 -5.08 0.07 -4.83
N TYR A 117 -6.31 0.18 -4.31
CA TYR A 117 -6.88 -0.72 -3.31
C TYR A 117 -8.22 -1.30 -3.75
N GLU A 118 -8.45 -2.56 -3.39
CA GLU A 118 -9.69 -3.31 -3.62
C GLU A 118 -10.54 -3.34 -2.34
N TYR A 119 -11.80 -2.93 -2.43
CA TYR A 119 -12.78 -3.04 -1.35
C TYR A 119 -13.42 -4.45 -1.37
N PHE A 120 -12.79 -5.40 -0.71
CA PHE A 120 -13.16 -6.82 -0.75
C PHE A 120 -14.62 -7.10 -0.35
N ILE A 121 -15.18 -6.31 0.55
CA ILE A 121 -16.58 -6.41 0.96
C ILE A 121 -17.54 -6.20 -0.22
N GLY A 122 -17.18 -5.32 -1.17
CA GLY A 122 -17.98 -5.07 -2.36
C GLY A 122 -18.27 -6.33 -3.15
N PHE A 123 -17.32 -7.27 -3.20
CA PHE A 123 -17.49 -8.55 -3.90
C PHE A 123 -18.64 -9.37 -3.31
N TYR A 124 -18.78 -9.37 -1.98
CA TYR A 124 -19.87 -10.09 -1.32
C TYR A 124 -21.24 -9.48 -1.61
N PHE A 125 -21.33 -8.14 -1.64
CA PHE A 125 -22.59 -7.47 -1.99
C PHE A 125 -22.98 -7.74 -3.45
N THR A 126 -22.03 -7.60 -4.38
CA THR A 126 -22.28 -7.90 -5.79
C THR A 126 -22.67 -9.36 -6.00
N MET A 127 -22.03 -10.32 -5.32
CA MET A 127 -22.41 -11.74 -5.41
C MET A 127 -23.80 -12.04 -4.84
N ILE A 128 -24.24 -11.32 -3.80
CA ILE A 128 -25.61 -11.48 -3.26
C ILE A 128 -26.65 -10.95 -4.24
N ASP A 129 -26.38 -9.81 -4.90
CA ASP A 129 -27.31 -9.20 -5.85
C ASP A 129 -27.36 -9.92 -7.22
N ILE A 130 -26.33 -10.70 -7.59
CA ILE A 130 -26.31 -11.55 -8.81
C ILE A 130 -27.24 -12.79 -8.69
N SER A 131 -27.71 -13.15 -7.49
CA SER A 131 -28.57 -14.33 -7.30
C SER A 131 -30.01 -14.05 -7.72
N PRO A 132 -30.50 -14.54 -8.88
CA PRO A 132 -31.83 -14.22 -9.37
C PRO A 132 -32.85 -15.07 -8.63
N GLY A 133 -33.68 -14.42 -7.82
CA GLY A 133 -34.83 -15.05 -7.16
C GLY A 133 -34.74 -15.06 -5.64
N ASP A 134 -35.69 -14.30 -5.07
CA ASP A 134 -36.28 -14.47 -3.75
C ASP A 134 -35.45 -14.01 -2.51
N GLN A 135 -36.06 -13.06 -1.79
CA GLN A 135 -35.71 -12.57 -0.44
C GLN A 135 -34.31 -11.93 -0.24
N GLN A 136 -34.00 -10.85 -0.97
CA GLN A 136 -32.74 -10.08 -0.84
C GLN A 136 -32.53 -9.48 0.57
N ASP A 137 -33.58 -9.00 1.24
CA ASP A 137 -33.46 -8.42 2.59
C ASP A 137 -32.96 -9.42 3.64
N GLY A 138 -33.37 -10.69 3.51
CA GLY A 138 -32.95 -11.76 4.43
C GLY A 138 -31.46 -12.09 4.27
N LYS A 139 -30.98 -12.20 3.03
CA LYS A 139 -29.58 -12.50 2.72
C LYS A 139 -28.65 -11.33 3.05
N LYS A 140 -29.03 -10.08 2.73
CA LYS A 140 -28.26 -8.89 3.13
C LYS A 140 -28.16 -8.78 4.65
N ASN A 141 -29.27 -8.97 5.38
CA ASN A 141 -29.26 -8.96 6.85
C ASN A 141 -28.43 -10.12 7.45
N GLN A 142 -28.45 -11.31 6.82
CA GLN A 142 -27.56 -12.42 7.20
C GLN A 142 -26.09 -12.10 6.93
N LEU A 143 -25.77 -11.41 5.84
CA LEU A 143 -24.40 -10.97 5.53
C LEU A 143 -23.92 -9.91 6.53
N TYR A 144 -24.76 -8.93 6.85
CA TYR A 144 -24.47 -7.97 7.91
C TYR A 144 -24.21 -8.67 9.23
N LYS A 145 -25.07 -9.62 9.63
CA LYS A 145 -24.85 -10.46 10.81
C LYS A 145 -23.59 -11.31 10.69
N PHE A 146 -23.25 -11.82 9.50
CA PHE A 146 -22.01 -12.54 9.28
C PHE A 146 -20.84 -11.62 9.57
N PHE A 147 -20.74 -10.46 8.92
CA PHE A 147 -19.67 -9.46 9.16
C PHE A 147 -19.59 -8.97 10.60
N SER A 148 -20.71 -8.87 11.31
CA SER A 148 -20.73 -8.56 12.75
C SER A 148 -20.24 -9.72 13.64
N ASN A 149 -20.22 -10.96 13.14
CA ASN A 149 -19.86 -12.17 13.89
C ASN A 149 -18.61 -12.91 13.36
N VAL A 150 -18.00 -12.49 12.24
CA VAL A 150 -16.70 -13.03 11.78
C VAL A 150 -15.60 -12.55 12.74
N PRO A 151 -14.58 -13.37 13.04
CA PRO A 151 -13.39 -12.86 13.73
C PRO A 151 -12.80 -11.64 13.00
N SER A 152 -12.11 -10.80 13.76
CA SER A 152 -11.31 -9.64 13.32
C SER A 152 -10.25 -9.92 12.24
N MET A 153 -10.21 -11.13 11.70
CA MET A 153 -9.28 -11.63 10.69
C MET A 153 -9.81 -11.47 9.25
N ALA A 154 -11.06 -11.03 9.06
CA ALA A 154 -11.55 -10.68 7.73
C ALA A 154 -11.05 -9.30 7.32
N TYR A 155 -10.36 -9.23 6.17
CA TYR A 155 -9.91 -7.98 5.58
C TYR A 155 -11.05 -7.27 4.86
N ILE A 156 -11.17 -5.95 5.06
CA ILE A 156 -12.11 -5.09 4.35
C ILE A 156 -11.53 -4.65 3.01
N MET A 157 -10.27 -4.23 3.03
CA MET A 157 -9.61 -3.62 1.89
C MET A 157 -8.15 -4.06 1.83
N ILE A 158 -7.66 -4.26 0.61
CA ILE A 158 -6.33 -4.81 0.31
C ILE A 158 -5.68 -4.07 -0.85
N ASP A 159 -4.35 -4.08 -0.95
CA ASP A 159 -3.63 -3.60 -2.15
C ASP A 159 -4.16 -4.33 -3.37
N ALA A 160 -4.68 -3.67 -4.40
CA ALA A 160 -5.36 -4.34 -5.51
C ALA A 160 -4.45 -5.28 -6.32
N GLU A 161 -3.20 -4.89 -6.51
CA GLU A 161 -2.17 -5.75 -7.10
C GLU A 161 -1.14 -6.17 -6.04
N VAL A 162 -0.36 -7.21 -6.36
CA VAL A 162 0.80 -7.62 -5.55
C VAL A 162 1.96 -6.66 -5.86
N ASN A 163 1.79 -5.40 -5.47
CA ASN A 163 2.69 -4.28 -5.82
C ASN A 163 3.93 -4.18 -4.95
N HIS A 164 4.06 -5.09 -3.98
CA HIS A 164 5.16 -5.11 -3.03
C HIS A 164 5.94 -6.41 -3.13
N GLU A 165 7.16 -6.32 -3.63
CA GLU A 165 8.14 -7.40 -3.58
C GLU A 165 9.01 -7.29 -2.32
N GLY A 166 9.33 -8.42 -1.68
CA GLY A 166 10.29 -8.45 -0.55
C GLY A 166 9.70 -8.17 0.83
N GLY A 167 8.41 -8.44 1.05
CA GLY A 167 7.83 -8.49 2.39
C GLY A 167 8.23 -9.72 3.20
N PRO A 168 7.92 -9.77 4.51
CA PRO A 168 8.05 -11.01 5.29
C PRO A 168 7.30 -12.14 4.56
N GLY A 169 8.03 -13.18 4.12
CA GLY A 169 7.47 -14.29 3.32
C GLY A 169 7.58 -14.16 1.79
N GLY A 170 8.18 -13.09 1.25
CA GLY A 170 8.37 -12.89 -0.19
C GLY A 170 7.28 -12.01 -0.79
N THR A 171 6.26 -12.62 -1.41
CA THR A 171 5.12 -11.93 -2.01
C THR A 171 3.95 -11.83 -1.02
N GLY A 172 3.25 -10.70 -1.04
CA GLY A 172 2.12 -10.47 -0.13
C GLY A 172 1.40 -9.18 -0.46
N ARG A 173 0.43 -8.84 0.38
CA ARG A 173 -0.39 -7.62 0.24
C ARG A 173 -0.55 -6.98 1.61
N ASN A 174 -0.69 -5.65 1.63
CA ASN A 174 -1.22 -4.96 2.78
C ASN A 174 -2.74 -5.13 2.80
N ALA A 175 -3.27 -5.28 4.01
CA ALA A 175 -4.69 -5.35 4.28
C ALA A 175 -5.04 -4.44 5.44
N VAL A 176 -6.25 -3.88 5.41
CA VAL A 176 -6.95 -3.40 6.60
C VAL A 176 -8.11 -4.34 6.91
N PHE A 177 -8.29 -4.63 8.19
CA PHE A 177 -9.22 -5.61 8.72
C PHE A 177 -10.44 -4.94 9.34
N LEU A 178 -11.51 -5.71 9.56
CA LEU A 178 -12.79 -5.21 10.08
C LEU A 178 -12.69 -4.50 11.43
N ASP A 179 -11.72 -4.85 12.25
CA ASP A 179 -11.43 -4.21 13.53
C ASP A 179 -10.54 -2.94 13.40
N GLY A 180 -10.21 -2.54 12.17
CA GLY A 180 -9.38 -1.38 11.85
C GLY A 180 -7.86 -1.63 11.93
N HIS A 181 -7.40 -2.82 12.31
CA HIS A 181 -5.97 -3.10 12.24
C HIS A 181 -5.55 -3.20 10.78
N ALA A 182 -4.35 -2.72 10.44
CA ALA A 182 -3.77 -2.98 9.13
C ALA A 182 -2.45 -3.71 9.28
N ALA A 183 -2.30 -4.79 8.52
CA ALA A 183 -1.13 -5.64 8.53
C ALA A 183 -0.77 -6.11 7.12
N TRP A 184 0.50 -6.47 6.97
CA TRP A 184 0.96 -7.24 5.82
C TRP A 184 0.58 -8.70 6.02
N PHE A 185 0.07 -9.34 4.98
CA PHE A 185 -0.08 -10.79 4.94
C PHE A 185 0.68 -11.37 3.74
N ALA A 186 1.45 -12.42 4.01
CA ALA A 186 2.14 -13.17 2.98
C ALA A 186 1.11 -14.00 2.20
N LEU A 187 1.21 -13.97 0.87
CA LEU A 187 0.45 -14.90 0.05
C LEU A 187 1.18 -16.24 0.05
N PRO A 188 0.47 -17.38 0.06
CA PRO A 188 1.11 -18.68 -0.10
C PRO A 188 1.91 -18.68 -1.40
N SER A 189 3.19 -19.05 -1.32
CA SER A 189 4.02 -19.15 -2.53
C SER A 189 3.37 -20.14 -3.49
N GLN A 190 3.15 -19.75 -4.75
CA GLN A 190 2.48 -20.59 -5.75
C GLN A 190 3.15 -21.97 -5.96
N THR A 191 4.36 -22.17 -5.44
CA THR A 191 5.10 -23.43 -5.42
C THR A 191 4.52 -24.52 -4.50
N ALA A 192 3.64 -24.20 -3.55
CA ALA A 192 3.04 -25.20 -2.65
C ALA A 192 1.83 -25.94 -3.26
N ALA A 193 1.25 -25.45 -4.36
CA ALA A 193 0.06 -26.04 -4.98
C ALA A 193 0.35 -27.19 -5.96
N ALA A 194 1.63 -27.46 -6.28
CA ALA A 194 2.04 -28.52 -7.21
C ALA A 194 2.45 -29.84 -6.52
N GLY A 195 2.33 -29.92 -5.19
CA GLY A 195 2.65 -31.11 -4.39
C GLY A 195 1.42 -31.72 -3.74
N GLY A 196 0.50 -32.22 -4.56
CA GLY A 196 -0.56 -33.13 -4.10
C GLY A 196 -0.07 -34.59 -4.18
N PRO A 197 -0.49 -35.47 -3.25
CA PRO A 197 -0.09 -36.88 -3.18
C PRO A 197 -0.51 -37.73 -4.38
#